data_AF-A0A9W6N6N6-F1
#
_entry.id   AF-A0A9W6N6N6-F1
#
_cell.length_a   1.000
_cell.length_b   1.000
_cell.length_c   1.000
_cell.angle_alpha   90.00
_cell.angle_beta   90.00
_cell.angle_gamma   90.00
#
_symmetry.space_group_name_H-M   'P 1'
#
loop_
_entity.id
_entity.type
_entity.pdbx_description
1 polymer ?
#
loop_
_entity_poly.entity_id
_entity_poly.type
_entity_poly.pdbx_seq_one_letter_code
_entity_poly.pdbx_strand_id
1 'polypeptide(L)'
;MLKGSPILRAHSRARPNRSVAPVSDLPAAGGSAVGRAITIGAATVLIATQTIAACVAGGWAIGGFLGLGEIFTYAFEIAGFALGVWLVVKFVRTALKHNPAR
;
A
#
# COMPACT_ATOMS: atom_id res chain seq x y z
N MET A 1 75.63 -8.73 -16.46
CA MET A 1 75.62 -7.43 -15.75
C MET A 1 74.17 -7.01 -15.58
N LEU A 2 73.62 -7.21 -14.37
CA LEU A 2 72.21 -6.96 -14.04
C LEU A 2 71.93 -5.45 -14.06
N LYS A 3 70.88 -5.00 -14.78
CA LYS A 3 70.35 -3.64 -14.65
C LYS A 3 68.86 -3.73 -14.32
N GLY A 4 68.54 -3.31 -13.10
CA GLY A 4 67.31 -3.61 -12.39
C GLY A 4 66.04 -3.03 -13.01
N SER A 5 64.98 -3.83 -12.90
CA SER A 5 63.61 -3.41 -13.17
C SER A 5 63.13 -2.45 -12.07
N PRO A 6 62.66 -1.23 -12.39
CA PRO A 6 62.04 -0.37 -11.40
C PRO A 6 60.67 -0.91 -11.00
N ILE A 7 60.68 -1.42 -9.78
CA ILE A 7 59.58 -1.83 -8.92
C ILE A 7 58.54 -0.72 -8.75
N LEU A 8 57.26 -1.11 -8.76
CA LEU A 8 56.08 -0.48 -8.17
C LEU A 8 56.09 1.07 -8.09
N ARG A 9 55.32 1.71 -8.98
CA ARG A 9 54.52 2.88 -8.60
C ARG A 9 53.05 2.49 -8.62
N ALA A 10 52.65 1.84 -7.53
CA ALA A 10 51.27 1.78 -7.09
C ALA A 10 50.74 3.21 -7.02
N HIS A 11 50.05 3.66 -8.06
CA HIS A 11 49.15 4.80 -7.99
C HIS A 11 47.94 4.38 -7.15
N SER A 12 48.16 4.23 -5.85
CA SER A 12 47.09 4.25 -4.85
C SER A 12 46.61 5.71 -4.79
N ARG A 13 45.81 6.07 -5.79
CA ARG A 13 45.10 7.34 -5.82
C ARG A 13 44.08 7.25 -4.71
N ALA A 14 44.38 7.88 -3.57
CA ALA A 14 43.47 7.98 -2.44
C ALA A 14 42.07 8.33 -2.98
N ARG A 15 41.14 7.38 -2.88
CA ARG A 15 39.74 7.64 -3.20
C ARG A 15 39.31 8.75 -2.23
N PRO A 16 38.80 9.90 -2.71
CA PRO A 16 38.23 10.88 -1.81
C PRO A 16 37.16 10.17 -0.99
N ASN A 17 37.31 10.23 0.33
CA ASN A 17 36.38 9.65 1.28
C ASN A 17 35.04 10.37 1.11
N ARG A 18 34.17 9.85 0.22
CA ARG A 18 32.77 10.26 0.15
C ARG A 18 32.16 9.86 1.48
N SER A 19 32.15 10.82 2.39
CA SER A 19 31.18 10.83 3.48
C SER A 19 29.83 10.83 2.80
N VAL A 20 29.20 9.65 2.71
CA VAL A 20 27.86 9.50 2.17
C VAL A 20 27.00 10.36 3.08
N ALA A 21 26.47 11.47 2.55
CA ALA A 21 25.53 12.29 3.30
C ALA A 21 24.45 11.36 3.87
N PRO A 22 24.10 11.49 5.16
CA PRO A 22 23.07 10.65 5.73
C PRO A 22 21.82 10.77 4.85
N VAL A 23 21.18 9.63 4.56
CA VAL A 23 20.03 9.54 3.63
C VAL A 23 18.88 10.49 4.00
N SER A 24 18.93 11.06 5.21
CA SER A 24 18.08 12.13 5.73
C SER A 24 18.19 13.46 4.97
N ASP A 25 19.26 13.72 4.22
CA ASP A 25 19.47 14.98 3.49
C ASP A 25 18.94 14.93 2.05
N LEU A 26 18.37 13.80 1.63
CA LEU A 26 17.68 13.74 0.34
C LEU A 26 16.38 14.54 0.45
N PRO A 27 16.14 15.53 -0.43
CA PRO A 27 14.87 16.24 -0.44
C PRO A 27 13.76 15.20 -0.55
N ALA A 28 12.88 15.15 0.46
CA ALA A 28 11.70 14.30 0.45
C ALA A 28 11.00 14.54 -0.89
N ALA A 29 10.95 13.53 -1.76
CA ALA A 29 10.36 13.66 -3.09
C ALA A 29 8.95 14.24 -2.92
N GLY A 30 8.82 15.53 -3.24
CA GLY A 30 7.67 16.36 -2.87
C GLY A 30 6.49 16.04 -3.77
N GLY A 31 5.83 14.90 -3.54
CA GLY A 31 4.55 14.60 -4.16
C GLY A 31 3.53 15.66 -3.75
N SER A 32 2.89 16.30 -4.74
CA SER A 32 1.91 17.34 -4.48
C SER A 32 0.81 16.82 -3.54
N ALA A 33 0.34 17.66 -2.61
CA ALA A 33 -0.75 17.29 -1.70
C ALA A 33 -1.98 16.78 -2.46
N VAL A 34 -2.23 17.35 -3.64
CA VAL A 34 -3.26 16.92 -4.59
C VAL A 34 -3.01 15.50 -5.10
N GLY A 35 -1.79 15.17 -5.53
CA GLY A 35 -1.44 13.82 -5.97
C GLY A 35 -1.66 12.77 -4.88
N ARG A 36 -1.24 13.08 -3.64
CA ARG A 36 -1.47 12.20 -2.48
C ARG A 36 -2.96 12.01 -2.19
N ALA A 37 -3.75 13.08 -2.24
CA ALA A 37 -5.20 13.00 -2.04
C ALA A 37 -5.88 12.13 -3.10
N ILE A 38 -5.47 12.25 -4.38
CA ILE A 38 -5.99 11.41 -5.47
C ILE A 38 -5.62 9.94 -5.23
N THR A 39 -4.38 9.64 -4.86
CA THR A 39 -3.96 8.26 -4.56
C THR A 39 -4.75 7.65 -3.42
N ILE A 40 -4.94 8.38 -2.32
CA ILE A 40 -5.74 7.92 -1.17
C ILE A 40 -7.21 7.74 -1.58
N GLY A 41 -7.77 8.68 -2.35
CA GLY A 41 -9.14 8.60 -2.85
C GLY A 41 -9.36 7.39 -3.76
N ALA A 42 -8.47 7.17 -4.73
CA ALA A 42 -8.53 6.02 -5.64
C ALA A 42 -8.40 4.69 -4.88
N ALA A 43 -7.43 4.60 -3.96
CA ALA A 43 -7.28 3.41 -3.11
C ALA A 43 -8.53 3.18 -2.24
N THR A 44 -9.15 4.24 -1.75
CA THR A 44 -10.37 4.16 -0.95
C THR A 44 -11.55 3.60 -1.74
N VAL A 45 -11.76 4.10 -2.96
CA VAL A 45 -12.83 3.60 -3.83
C VAL A 45 -12.58 2.15 -4.24
N LEU A 46 -11.33 1.81 -4.57
CA LEU A 46 -10.95 0.43 -4.90
C LEU A 46 -11.29 -0.53 -3.75
N ILE A 47 -10.80 -0.22 -2.54
CA ILE A 47 -11.03 -1.02 -1.33
C ILE A 47 -12.54 -1.11 -1.04
N ALA A 48 -13.26 0.01 -1.12
CA ALA A 48 -14.69 0.02 -0.84
C ALA A 48 -15.47 -0.96 -1.74
N THR A 49 -15.19 -0.91 -3.04
CA THR A 49 -15.91 -1.70 -4.03
C THR A 49 -15.61 -3.19 -3.87
N GLN A 50 -14.33 -3.57 -3.69
CA GLN A 50 -13.97 -4.98 -3.48
C GLN A 50 -14.53 -5.53 -2.16
N THR A 51 -14.59 -4.72 -1.10
CA THR A 51 -15.07 -5.17 0.21
C THR A 51 -16.55 -5.48 0.14
N ILE A 52 -17.35 -4.62 -0.50
CA ILE A 52 -18.77 -4.87 -0.70
C ILE A 52 -18.97 -6.15 -1.51
N ALA A 53 -18.27 -6.31 -2.64
CA ALA A 53 -18.36 -7.49 -3.48
C ALA A 53 -17.98 -8.78 -2.71
N ALA A 54 -16.90 -8.75 -1.93
CA ALA A 54 -16.45 -9.89 -1.13
C ALA A 54 -17.45 -10.26 -0.03
N CYS A 55 -18.06 -9.27 0.64
CA CYS A 55 -19.04 -9.54 1.69
C CYS A 55 -20.37 -10.06 1.12
N VAL A 56 -20.83 -9.53 -0.02
CA VAL A 56 -22.02 -10.04 -0.73
C VAL A 56 -21.79 -11.47 -1.21
N ALA A 57 -20.67 -11.72 -1.91
CA ALA A 57 -20.31 -13.06 -2.36
C ALA A 57 -20.13 -14.04 -1.19
N GLY A 58 -19.56 -13.58 -0.07
CA GLY A 58 -19.43 -14.35 1.16
C GLY A 58 -20.79 -14.69 1.78
N GLY A 59 -21.70 -13.73 1.86
CA GLY A 59 -23.07 -13.95 2.34
C GLY A 59 -23.81 -14.98 1.48
N TRP A 60 -23.76 -14.81 0.16
CA TRP A 60 -24.33 -15.77 -0.78
C TRP A 60 -23.71 -17.17 -0.62
N ALA A 61 -22.40 -17.27 -0.50
CA ALA A 61 -21.70 -18.54 -0.32
C ALA A 61 -22.09 -19.24 0.99
N ILE A 62 -22.16 -18.51 2.11
CA ILE A 62 -22.56 -19.07 3.40
C ILE A 62 -23.99 -19.59 3.36
N GLY A 63 -24.92 -18.82 2.77
CA GLY A 63 -26.31 -19.24 2.60
C GLY A 63 -26.44 -20.50 1.73
N GLY A 64 -25.69 -20.56 0.63
CA GLY A 64 -25.64 -21.72 -0.27
C GLY A 64 -25.04 -22.97 0.39
N PHE A 65 -23.95 -22.84 1.15
CA PHE A 65 -23.30 -23.98 1.81
C PHE A 65 -24.13 -24.62 2.90
N LEU A 66 -24.90 -23.83 3.65
CA LEU A 66 -25.71 -24.35 4.73
C LEU A 66 -27.02 -25.00 4.22
N GLY A 67 -27.39 -24.79 2.95
CA GLY A 67 -28.55 -25.43 2.32
C GLY A 67 -29.90 -25.03 2.94
N LEU A 68 -29.97 -23.89 3.64
CA LEU A 68 -31.17 -23.43 4.36
C LEU A 68 -32.32 -22.99 3.43
N GLY A 69 -32.15 -23.09 2.11
CA GLY A 69 -33.13 -22.65 1.12
C GLY A 69 -32.99 -21.17 0.77
N GLU A 70 -33.73 -20.76 -0.25
CA GLU A 70 -33.56 -19.49 -0.95
C GLU A 70 -33.73 -18.26 -0.03
N ILE A 71 -34.65 -18.35 0.94
CA ILE A 71 -34.94 -17.25 1.87
C ILE A 71 -33.74 -16.90 2.76
N PHE A 72 -33.00 -17.91 3.23
CA PHE A 72 -31.84 -17.71 4.10
C PHE A 72 -30.61 -17.26 3.31
N THR A 73 -30.48 -17.72 2.06
CA THR A 73 -29.43 -17.24 1.15
C THR A 73 -29.58 -15.75 0.89
N TYR A 74 -30.79 -15.28 0.57
CA TYR A 74 -31.06 -13.84 0.42
C TYR A 74 -30.85 -13.07 1.74
N ALA A 75 -31.25 -13.64 2.88
CA ALA A 75 -31.02 -13.00 4.18
C ALA A 75 -29.52 -12.82 4.47
N PHE A 76 -28.71 -13.85 4.22
CA PHE A 76 -27.25 -13.79 4.39
C PHE A 76 -26.58 -12.86 3.38
N GLU A 77 -27.07 -12.80 2.15
CA GLU A 77 -26.58 -11.87 1.14
C GLU A 77 -26.82 -10.41 1.56
N ILE A 78 -28.05 -10.09 2.02
CA ILE A 78 -28.39 -8.75 2.52
C ILE A 78 -27.58 -8.41 3.77
N ALA A 79 -27.42 -9.37 4.69
CA ALA A 79 -26.58 -9.19 5.87
C ALA A 79 -25.11 -8.96 5.49
N GLY A 80 -24.61 -9.69 4.50
CA GLY A 80 -23.27 -9.53 3.92
C GLY A 80 -23.10 -8.15 3.28
N PHE A 81 -24.07 -7.69 2.50
CA PHE A 81 -24.07 -6.34 1.94
C PHE A 81 -24.03 -5.27 3.04
N ALA A 82 -24.91 -5.37 4.05
CA ALA A 82 -24.96 -4.44 5.17
C ALA A 82 -23.62 -4.40 5.93
N LEU A 83 -22.99 -5.56 6.16
CA LEU A 83 -21.66 -5.66 6.76
C LEU A 83 -20.60 -5.00 5.89
N GLY A 84 -20.63 -5.24 4.58
CA GLY A 84 -19.74 -4.62 3.60
C GLY A 84 -19.83 -3.09 3.65
N VAL A 85 -21.04 -2.54 3.60
CA VAL A 85 -21.28 -1.09 3.72
C VAL A 85 -20.76 -0.56 5.05
N TRP A 86 -21.00 -1.26 6.16
CA TRP A 86 -20.50 -0.85 7.48
C TRP A 86 -18.96 -0.79 7.52
N LEU A 87 -18.27 -1.78 6.95
CA LEU A 87 -16.81 -1.80 6.86
C LEU A 87 -16.28 -0.64 6.01
N VAL A 88 -16.91 -0.36 4.87
CA VAL A 88 -16.55 0.78 4.00
C VAL A 88 -16.69 2.09 4.75
N VAL A 89 -17.79 2.30 5.47
CA VAL A 89 -18.00 3.52 6.27
C VAL A 89 -16.89 3.69 7.32
N LYS A 90 -16.47 2.61 8.00
CA LYS A 90 -15.35 2.68 8.95
C LYS A 90 -14.02 2.96 8.26
N PHE A 91 -13.78 2.35 7.10
CA PHE A 91 -12.57 2.57 6.31
C PHE A 91 -12.48 4.03 5.87
N VAL A 92 -13.54 4.58 5.26
CA VAL A 92 -13.60 5.98 4.81
C VAL A 92 -13.40 6.93 5.98
N ARG A 93 -14.07 6.70 7.12
CA ARG A 93 -13.86 7.51 8.35
C ARG A 93 -12.40 7.48 8.80
N THR A 94 -11.75 6.33 8.71
CA THR A 94 -10.33 6.18 9.09
C THR A 94 -9.42 6.89 8.09
N ALA A 95 -9.69 6.78 6.79
CA ALA A 95 -8.97 7.50 5.75
C ALA A 95 -9.08 9.02 5.93
N LEU A 96 -10.29 9.52 6.22
CA LEU A 96 -10.52 10.93 6.48
C LEU A 96 -9.81 11.43 7.75
N LYS A 97 -9.73 10.60 8.79
CA LYS A 97 -9.03 10.93 10.04
C LYS A 97 -7.51 11.03 9.85
N HIS A 98 -6.94 10.24 8.95
CA HIS A 98 -5.50 10.21 8.66
C HIS A 98 -5.09 11.12 7.49
N ASN A 99 -5.95 12.07 7.11
CA ASN A 99 -5.61 13.07 6.10
C ASN A 99 -4.37 13.89 6.52
N PRO A 100 -3.25 13.82 5.77
CA PRO A 100 -2.02 14.54 6.08
C PRO A 100 -2.04 16.01 5.62
N ALA A 101 -3.23 16.60 5.43
CA ALA A 101 -3.41 17.99 4.98
C ALA A 101 -3.50 18.99 6.16
N ARG A 102 -3.17 18.54 7.37
CA ARG A 102 -2.81 19.35 8.54
C ARG A 102 -1.57 18.75 9.19
#